data_AF-A0AAU3Y0V5-F1
#
_entry.id   AF-A0AAU3Y0V5-F1
#
_cell.length_a   1.000
_cell.length_b   1.000
_cell.length_c   1.000
_cell.angle_alpha   90.00
_cell.angle_beta   90.00
_cell.angle_gamma   90.00
#
_symmetry.space_group_name_H-M   'P 1'
#
loop_
_entity.id
_entity.type
_entity.pdbx_description
1 polymer ?
#
loop_
_entity_poly.entity_id
_entity_poly.type
_entity_poly.pdbx_seq_one_letter_code
_entity_poly.pdbx_strand_id
1 'polypeptide(L)'
;MALRFVGVDPDTDLEHCPTVWADEEAGELVVQGWKASPELRAACESNSPAHGTIPDSEEVIRIPARMVPMIREACDAVERSAVQ
;
A
#
# COMPACT_ATOMS: atom_id res chain seq x y z
N MET A 1 18.41 -1.28 -5.15
CA MET A 1 17.03 -1.60 -4.73
C MET A 1 17.04 -2.91 -3.96
N ALA A 2 16.77 -2.85 -2.67
CA ALA A 2 16.51 -4.01 -1.81
C ALA A 2 15.00 -4.26 -1.70
N LEU A 3 14.34 -4.48 -2.85
CA LEU A 3 12.89 -4.72 -2.89
C LEU A 3 12.59 -6.17 -2.50
N ARG A 4 12.02 -6.36 -1.32
CA ARG A 4 11.62 -7.65 -0.76
C ARG A 4 10.13 -7.90 -0.99
N PHE A 5 9.81 -9.01 -1.64
CA PHE A 5 8.43 -9.50 -1.68
C PHE A 5 7.98 -9.98 -0.30
N VAL A 6 6.78 -9.58 0.11
CA VAL A 6 6.22 -9.95 1.41
C VAL A 6 4.99 -10.83 1.24
N GLY A 7 4.07 -10.47 0.36
CA GLY A 7 2.91 -11.33 0.12
C GLY A 7 1.95 -10.81 -0.93
N VAL A 8 1.06 -11.72 -1.33
CA VAL A 8 -0.03 -11.48 -2.27
C VAL A 8 -1.34 -11.93 -1.62
N ASP A 9 -2.43 -11.38 -2.10
CA ASP A 9 -3.77 -11.72 -1.70
C ASP A 9 -4.02 -13.25 -1.78
N PRO A 10 -4.33 -13.92 -0.66
CA PRO A 10 -4.51 -15.37 -0.62
C PRO A 10 -5.79 -15.85 -1.30
N ASP A 11 -6.78 -14.96 -1.51
CA ASP A 11 -8.06 -15.28 -2.12
C ASP A 11 -8.10 -14.95 -3.63
N THR A 12 -6.94 -14.71 -4.25
CA THR A 12 -6.89 -14.27 -5.65
C THR A 12 -7.14 -15.41 -6.65
N ASP A 13 -7.91 -15.10 -7.70
CA ASP A 13 -8.20 -15.93 -8.88
C ASP A 13 -7.31 -15.59 -10.08
N LEU A 14 -6.15 -14.94 -9.83
CA LEU A 14 -5.10 -14.56 -10.79
C LEU A 14 -5.38 -13.32 -11.66
N GLU A 15 -6.59 -12.76 -11.63
CA GLU A 15 -6.89 -11.52 -12.38
C GLU A 15 -6.69 -10.26 -11.53
N HIS A 16 -6.81 -10.38 -10.20
CA HIS A 16 -6.70 -9.26 -9.27
C HIS A 16 -5.93 -9.65 -8.00
N CYS A 17 -4.63 -9.36 -7.99
CA CYS A 17 -3.71 -9.77 -6.93
C CYS A 17 -3.15 -8.55 -6.17
N PRO A 18 -3.87 -7.99 -5.18
CA PRO A 18 -3.26 -7.06 -4.23
C PRO A 18 -1.95 -7.65 -3.67
N THR A 19 -0.87 -6.88 -3.72
CA THR A 19 0.48 -7.39 -3.43
C THR A 19 1.25 -6.35 -2.63
N VAL A 20 2.11 -6.79 -1.72
CA VAL A 20 2.93 -5.92 -0.88
C VAL A 20 4.39 -6.35 -0.93
N TRP A 21 5.25 -5.35 -1.05
CA TRP A 21 6.71 -5.44 -0.97
C TRP A 21 7.22 -4.41 0.05
N ALA A 22 8.41 -4.66 0.57
CA ALA A 22 9.19 -3.71 1.35
C ALA A 22 10.41 -3.29 0.53
N ASP A 23 10.59 -1.99 0.29
CA ASP A 23 11.86 -1.46 -0.20
C ASP A 23 12.73 -1.11 1.00
N GLU A 24 13.62 -2.03 1.37
CA GLU A 24 14.47 -1.90 2.56
C GLU A 24 15.56 -0.83 2.39
N GLU A 25 15.88 -0.44 1.15
CA GLU A 25 16.87 0.59 0.86
C GLU A 25 16.25 1.99 0.90
N ALA A 26 15.05 2.14 0.34
CA ALA A 26 14.30 3.41 0.39
C ALA A 26 13.57 3.62 1.72
N GLY A 27 13.35 2.55 2.50
CA GLY A 27 12.54 2.59 3.71
C GLY A 27 11.05 2.74 3.42
N GLU A 28 10.57 2.14 2.33
CA GLU A 28 9.21 2.37 1.81
C GLU A 28 8.40 1.07 1.72
N LEU A 29 7.09 1.19 1.91
CA LEU A 29 6.15 0.12 1.57
C LEU A 29 5.70 0.32 0.13
N VAL A 30 5.87 -0.71 -0.70
CA VAL A 30 5.37 -0.70 -2.07
C VAL A 30 4.15 -1.61 -2.12
N VAL A 31 3.03 -1.07 -2.58
CA VAL A 31 1.73 -1.77 -2.52
C VAL A 31 1.01 -1.68 -3.86
N GLN A 32 0.58 -2.83 -4.36
CA GLN A 32 -0.37 -2.95 -5.47
C GLN A 32 -1.76 -3.23 -4.92
N GLY A 33 -2.76 -2.50 -5.39
CA GLY A 33 -4.17 -2.70 -5.03
C GLY A 33 -5.13 -2.18 -6.09
N TRP A 34 -6.40 -2.07 -5.73
CA TRP A 34 -7.42 -1.53 -6.64
C TRP A 34 -7.50 -0.01 -6.53
N LYS A 35 -7.71 0.67 -7.66
CA LYS A 35 -8.01 2.10 -7.64
C LYS A 35 -9.30 2.39 -6.87
N ALA A 36 -9.32 3.47 -6.11
CA ALA A 36 -10.54 3.98 -5.52
C ALA A 36 -11.53 4.43 -6.62
N SER A 37 -12.83 4.38 -6.31
CA SER A 37 -13.81 5.06 -7.13
C SER A 37 -13.69 6.57 -6.91
N PRO A 38 -14.21 7.41 -7.84
CA PRO A 38 -14.20 8.85 -7.67
C PRO A 38 -14.86 9.32 -6.36
N GLU A 39 -15.93 8.65 -5.93
CA GLU A 39 -16.64 8.98 -4.69
C GLU A 39 -15.79 8.67 -3.46
N LEU A 40 -15.11 7.52 -3.43
CA LEU A 40 -14.22 7.15 -2.34
C LEU A 40 -13.01 8.09 -2.28
N ARG A 41 -12.43 8.45 -3.45
CA ARG A 41 -11.32 9.41 -3.53
C ARG A 41 -11.74 10.78 -2.96
N ALA A 42 -12.89 11.30 -3.38
CA ALA A 42 -13.41 12.58 -2.88
C ALA A 42 -13.70 12.54 -1.37
N ALA A 43 -14.18 11.40 -0.84
CA ALA A 43 -14.36 11.22 0.60
C ALA A 43 -13.03 11.26 1.37
N CYS A 44 -11.97 10.64 0.83
CA CYS A 44 -10.62 10.72 1.39
C CYS A 44 -10.07 12.15 1.37
N GLU A 45 -10.23 12.88 0.26
CA GLU A 45 -9.84 14.28 0.15
C GLU A 45 -10.55 15.16 1.20
N SER A 46 -11.86 14.98 1.35
CA SER A 46 -12.67 15.73 2.33
C SER A 46 -12.32 15.40 3.79
N ASN A 47 -11.80 14.21 4.08
CA ASN A 47 -11.52 13.77 5.45
C ASN A 47 -10.04 13.95 5.84
N SER A 48 -9.17 14.22 4.86
CA SER A 48 -7.76 14.50 5.11
C SER A 48 -7.57 15.85 5.78
N PRO A 49 -6.61 16.00 6.72
CA PRO A 49 -6.19 17.31 7.22
C PRO A 49 -5.53 18.17 6.13
N ALA A 50 -5.14 17.57 5.00
CA ALA A 50 -4.70 18.33 3.84
C ALA A 50 -5.90 19.01 3.18
N HIS A 51 -5.95 20.35 3.24
CA HIS A 51 -7.01 21.15 2.63
C HIS A 51 -6.80 21.28 1.10
N GLY A 52 -6.94 20.18 0.36
CA GLY A 52 -6.75 20.17 -1.09
C GLY A 52 -7.08 18.84 -1.76
N THR A 53 -7.06 18.85 -3.09
CA THR A 53 -7.21 17.64 -3.93
C THR A 53 -5.94 16.81 -3.88
N ILE A 54 -6.06 15.49 -3.96
CA ILE A 54 -4.90 14.61 -4.10
C ILE A 54 -4.23 14.93 -5.46
N PRO A 55 -2.92 15.15 -5.52
CA PRO A 55 -2.22 15.48 -6.76
C PRO A 55 -2.17 14.30 -7.74
N ASP A 56 -1.83 14.57 -9.00
CA ASP A 56 -1.75 13.54 -10.05
C ASP A 56 -0.67 12.48 -9.78
N SER A 57 0.32 12.80 -8.95
CA SER A 57 1.37 11.87 -8.51
C SER A 57 0.92 10.93 -7.40
N GLU A 58 -0.29 11.10 -6.86
CA GLU A 58 -0.80 10.35 -5.71
C GLU A 58 -2.16 9.70 -6.02
N GLU A 59 -2.42 8.56 -5.39
CA GLU A 59 -3.65 7.81 -5.60
C GLU A 59 -4.15 7.15 -4.31
N VAL A 60 -5.48 7.04 -4.19
CA VAL A 60 -6.11 6.23 -3.14
C VAL A 60 -6.17 4.79 -3.60
N ILE A 61 -5.34 3.94 -3.00
CA ILE A 61 -5.28 2.50 -3.28
C ILE A 61 -6.08 1.73 -2.24
N ARG A 62 -7.02 0.90 -2.71
CA ARG A 62 -7.81 0.00 -1.88
C ARG A 62 -7.07 -1.31 -1.71
N ILE A 63 -6.93 -1.75 -0.46
CA ILE A 63 -6.32 -3.02 -0.07
C ILE A 63 -7.32 -3.81 0.78
N PRO A 64 -7.55 -5.10 0.51
CA PRO A 64 -8.49 -5.89 1.29
C PRO A 64 -7.93 -6.20 2.69
N ALA A 65 -8.82 -6.27 3.69
CA ALA A 65 -8.42 -6.46 5.09
C ALA A 65 -7.63 -7.75 5.35
N ARG A 66 -7.80 -8.79 4.52
CA ARG A 66 -7.02 -10.03 4.60
C ARG A 66 -5.52 -9.86 4.32
N MET A 67 -5.10 -8.76 3.69
CA MET A 67 -3.69 -8.41 3.48
C MET A 67 -3.03 -7.79 4.70
N VAL A 68 -3.79 -7.46 5.76
CA VAL A 68 -3.25 -6.80 6.97
C VAL A 68 -2.06 -7.54 7.58
N PRO A 69 -2.05 -8.88 7.71
CA PRO A 69 -0.88 -9.59 8.22
C PRO A 69 0.38 -9.36 7.38
N MET A 70 0.26 -9.40 6.04
CA MET A 70 1.38 -9.17 5.12
C MET A 70 1.86 -7.72 5.17
N ILE A 71 0.95 -6.75 5.29
CA ILE A 71 1.32 -5.34 5.47
C ILE A 71 2.12 -5.14 6.76
N ARG A 72 1.72 -5.78 7.86
CA ARG A 72 2.47 -5.71 9.13
C ARG A 72 3.88 -6.27 8.99
N GLU A 73 4.04 -7.41 8.32
CA GLU A 73 5.37 -7.98 8.06
C GLU A 73 6.24 -7.04 7.19
N ALA A 74 5.63 -6.37 6.21
CA ALA A 74 6.32 -5.38 5.39
C ALA A 74 6.76 -4.16 6.21
N CYS A 75 5.92 -3.66 7.13
CA CYS A 75 6.31 -2.62 8.09
C CYS A 75 7.51 -3.07 8.92
N ASP A 76 7.44 -4.27 9.50
CA ASP A 76 8.53 -4.80 10.33
C ASP A 76 9.84 -4.94 9.53
N ALA A 77 9.76 -5.27 8.24
CA ALA A 77 10.94 -5.36 7.36
C ALA A 77 11.58 -3.99 7.14
N VAL A 78 10.78 -2.98 6.78
CA VAL A 78 11.23 -1.59 6.61
C VAL A 78 11.84 -1.04 7.90
N GLU A 79 11.17 -1.24 9.04
CA GLU A 79 11.64 -0.75 10.34
C GLU A 79 12.97 -1.39 10.76
N ARG A 80 13.14 -2.70 10.57
CA ARG A 80 14.40 -3.40 10.91
C ARG A 80 15.57 -2.91 10.05
N SER A 81 15.33 -2.57 8.79
CA SER A 81 16.38 -2.08 7.90
C SER A 81 16.81 -0.66 8.24
N ALA A 82 15.94 0.16 8.83
CA ALA A 82 16.27 1.51 9.30
C ALA A 82 17.15 1.54 10.58
N VAL A 83 17.26 0.43 11.31
CA VAL A 83 18.04 0.33 12.56
C VAL A 83 19.45 -0.24 12.31
N GLN A 84 19.75 -0.73 11.11
CA GLN A 84 21.01 -1.40 10.75
C GLN A 84 22.06 -0.47 10.14
#